data_AF-A0A955EFM3-F1
#
_entry.id   AF-A0A955EFM3-F1
#
_cell.length_a   1.000
_cell.length_b   1.000
_cell.length_c   1.000
_cell.angle_alpha   90.00
_cell.angle_beta   90.00
_cell.angle_gamma   90.00
#
_symmetry.space_group_name_H-M   'P 1'
#
loop_
_entity.id
_entity.type
_entity.pdbx_description
1 polymer ?
#
loop_
_entity_poly.entity_id
_entity_poly.type
_entity_poly.pdbx_seq_one_letter_code
_entity_poly.pdbx_strand_id
1 'polypeptide(L)'
;MKLRDSLSHLCIRLALASFFIWTGAGKLFYSNEYSGNAAATLANMGIVEGPGTPSRATPPTEAPTPENQVPASPPDPSTSEPDTQARAGEAAIIAVQASGGAWSAADFDEPVTARRVHTVTLMLKNAANQGRWPGFLSSDQAIKITAFVICGVEFVGGILVLVGFFTRIASLGLVAAAAGSLVFTTILPAMAAGDTFLWILPPHQLSDPDVWVGAWSPWLLRFFAFMGAVALLLGGPGKIAVDALLFPDTPRERGSSSGDGDEDDD
;
A
#
# COMPACT_ATOMS: atom_id res chain seq x y z
N MET A 1 -31.82 20.90 3.99
CA MET A 1 -31.42 19.50 4.28
C MET A 1 -30.36 18.96 3.30
N LYS A 2 -30.51 19.14 1.97
CA LYS A 2 -29.59 18.60 0.93
C LYS A 2 -28.09 18.96 1.07
N LEU A 3 -27.75 20.13 1.63
CA LEU A 3 -26.35 20.56 1.78
C LEU A 3 -25.61 19.76 2.87
N ARG A 4 -26.27 19.48 3.99
CA ARG A 4 -25.69 18.75 5.13
C ARG A 4 -25.29 17.33 4.74
N ASP A 5 -26.14 16.66 3.99
CA ASP A 5 -25.90 15.28 3.56
C ASP A 5 -24.71 15.21 2.59
N SER A 6 -24.60 16.22 1.70
CA SER A 6 -23.48 16.33 0.76
C SER A 6 -22.16 16.64 1.47
N LEU A 7 -22.20 17.50 2.50
CA LEU A 7 -21.02 17.83 3.31
C LEU A 7 -20.53 16.62 4.12
N SER A 8 -21.43 15.85 4.72
CA SER A 8 -21.06 14.63 5.45
C SER A 8 -20.35 13.61 4.57
N HIS A 9 -20.85 13.39 3.33
CA HIS A 9 -20.20 12.51 2.35
C HIS A 9 -18.84 13.04 1.90
N LEU A 10 -18.69 14.36 1.78
CA LEU A 10 -17.40 14.96 1.45
C LEU A 10 -16.37 14.75 2.56
N CYS A 11 -16.76 14.97 3.82
CA CYS A 11 -15.88 14.80 4.97
C CYS A 11 -15.39 13.35 5.13
N ILE A 12 -16.29 12.37 4.99
CA ILE A 12 -15.89 10.95 5.10
C ILE A 12 -14.95 10.55 3.96
N ARG A 13 -15.18 11.04 2.73
CA ARG A 13 -14.28 10.81 1.60
C ARG A 13 -12.91 11.42 1.84
N LEU A 14 -12.86 12.66 2.28
CA LEU A 14 -11.60 13.36 2.54
C LEU A 14 -10.79 12.63 3.63
N ALA A 15 -11.45 12.22 4.72
CA ALA A 15 -10.80 11.51 5.82
C ALA A 15 -10.26 10.14 5.37
N LEU A 16 -11.08 9.32 4.71
CA LEU A 16 -10.67 8.00 4.22
C LEU A 16 -9.60 8.09 3.13
N ALA A 17 -9.79 8.95 2.15
CA ALA A 17 -8.82 9.13 1.09
C ALA A 17 -7.47 9.56 1.65
N SER A 18 -7.45 10.54 2.55
CA SER A 18 -6.20 11.00 3.19
C SER A 18 -5.52 9.84 3.93
N PHE A 19 -6.27 9.04 4.68
CA PHE A 19 -5.74 7.86 5.38
C PHE A 19 -5.13 6.82 4.42
N PHE A 20 -5.87 6.42 3.38
CA PHE A 20 -5.42 5.38 2.44
C PHE A 20 -4.32 5.85 1.50
N ILE A 21 -4.34 7.12 1.06
CA ILE A 21 -3.25 7.74 0.30
C ILE A 21 -1.99 7.77 1.15
N TRP A 22 -2.09 8.25 2.39
CA TRP A 22 -0.94 8.34 3.29
C TRP A 22 -0.33 6.95 3.58
N THR A 23 -1.17 5.97 3.94
CA THR A 23 -0.70 4.60 4.23
C THR A 23 -0.15 3.89 2.99
N GLY A 24 -0.80 4.03 1.83
CA GLY A 24 -0.37 3.43 0.56
C GLY A 24 0.93 4.07 0.02
N ALA A 25 1.00 5.40 -0.01
CA ALA A 25 2.20 6.14 -0.39
C ALA A 25 3.38 5.80 0.55
N GLY A 26 3.09 5.70 1.85
CA GLY A 26 3.99 5.23 2.89
C GLY A 26 4.69 3.90 2.55
N LYS A 27 3.99 2.98 1.88
CA LYS A 27 4.51 1.66 1.53
C LYS A 27 5.24 1.65 0.19
N LEU A 28 4.78 2.46 -0.77
CA LEU A 28 5.30 2.49 -2.14
C LEU A 28 6.58 3.30 -2.27
N PHE A 29 6.69 4.43 -1.56
CA PHE A 29 7.76 5.41 -1.78
C PHE A 29 8.83 5.42 -0.70
N TYR A 30 8.56 4.90 0.50
CA TYR A 30 9.57 4.80 1.55
C TYR A 30 10.28 3.45 1.52
N SER A 31 11.55 3.49 1.90
CA SER A 31 12.36 2.30 2.13
C SER A 31 12.49 2.02 3.63
N ASN A 32 12.69 0.76 3.95
CA ASN A 32 13.03 0.28 5.29
C ASN A 32 14.33 -0.53 5.21
N GLU A 33 15.03 -0.56 6.33
CA GLU A 33 16.15 -1.46 6.56
C GLU A 33 15.64 -2.80 7.10
N TYR A 34 16.16 -3.89 6.55
CA TYR A 34 15.85 -5.26 6.95
C TYR A 34 17.15 -5.98 7.29
N SER A 35 17.19 -6.71 8.39
CA SER A 35 18.36 -7.48 8.81
C SER A 35 17.99 -8.92 9.19
N GLY A 36 19.00 -9.78 9.35
CA GLY A 36 18.84 -11.17 9.78
C GLY A 36 17.86 -11.97 8.92
N ASN A 37 16.88 -12.61 9.56
CA ASN A 37 15.95 -13.52 8.88
C ASN A 37 15.05 -12.80 7.84
N ALA A 38 14.73 -11.52 8.06
CA ALA A 38 13.95 -10.74 7.11
C ALA A 38 14.75 -10.48 5.83
N ALA A 39 16.00 -10.07 5.95
CA ALA A 39 16.91 -9.86 4.82
C ALA A 39 17.13 -11.15 4.03
N ALA A 40 17.42 -12.25 4.73
CA ALA A 40 17.58 -13.57 4.12
C ALA A 40 16.33 -14.02 3.36
N THR A 41 15.14 -13.81 3.93
CA THR A 41 13.88 -14.13 3.25
C THR A 41 13.71 -13.29 1.99
N LEU A 42 13.97 -11.98 2.05
CA LEU A 42 13.89 -11.12 0.86
C LEU A 42 14.90 -11.51 -0.21
N ALA A 43 16.11 -11.91 0.17
CA ALA A 43 17.15 -12.35 -0.76
C ALA A 43 16.78 -13.68 -1.42
N ASN A 44 16.26 -14.63 -0.64
CA ASN A 44 15.73 -15.90 -1.16
C ASN A 44 14.57 -15.70 -2.13
N MET A 45 13.77 -14.64 -1.94
CA MET A 45 12.70 -14.25 -2.86
C MET A 45 13.21 -13.46 -4.09
N GLY A 46 14.51 -13.19 -4.18
CA GLY A 46 15.13 -12.39 -5.25
C GLY A 46 14.69 -10.92 -5.24
N ILE A 47 14.37 -10.37 -4.07
CA ILE A 47 13.96 -8.96 -3.91
C ILE A 47 15.18 -8.07 -3.63
N VAL A 48 16.12 -8.57 -2.82
CA VAL A 48 17.39 -7.90 -2.51
C VAL A 48 18.54 -8.77 -3.00
N GLU A 49 19.66 -8.14 -3.33
CA GLU A 49 20.89 -8.85 -3.68
C GLU A 49 21.48 -9.52 -2.43
N GLY A 50 22.01 -10.73 -2.59
CA GLY A 50 22.66 -11.45 -1.49
C GLY A 50 24.05 -10.88 -1.19
N PRO A 51 24.57 -11.08 0.02
CA PRO A 51 25.93 -10.70 0.40
C PRO A 51 26.94 -11.31 -0.56
N GLY A 52 27.92 -10.52 -1.01
CA GLY A 52 28.93 -10.98 -1.96
C GLY A 52 28.46 -11.08 -3.42
N THR A 53 27.20 -10.80 -3.72
CA THR A 53 26.81 -10.50 -5.11
C THR A 53 27.51 -9.19 -5.47
N PRO A 54 28.38 -9.15 -6.51
CA PRO A 54 29.04 -7.90 -6.89
C PRO A 54 27.94 -6.89 -7.14
N SER A 55 27.86 -5.88 -6.26
CA SER A 55 26.84 -4.83 -6.32
C SER A 55 26.76 -4.38 -7.76
N ARG A 56 25.62 -4.63 -8.41
CA ARG A 56 25.43 -4.22 -9.79
C ARG A 56 25.61 -2.71 -9.78
N ALA A 57 26.78 -2.26 -10.24
CA ALA A 57 27.22 -0.88 -10.08
C ALA A 57 26.05 0.04 -10.39
N THR A 58 25.49 0.65 -9.34
CA THR A 58 24.40 1.61 -9.50
C THR A 58 24.94 2.60 -10.51
N PRO A 59 24.25 2.84 -11.65
CA PRO A 59 24.68 3.86 -12.60
C PRO A 59 24.99 5.10 -11.76
N PRO A 60 26.21 5.66 -11.86
CA PRO A 60 26.65 6.70 -10.94
C PRO A 60 25.53 7.73 -10.86
N THR A 61 24.89 7.80 -9.69
CA THR A 61 23.88 8.81 -9.41
C THR A 61 24.56 10.11 -9.77
N GLU A 62 24.10 10.73 -10.86
CA GLU A 62 24.64 11.95 -11.41
C GLU A 62 24.87 12.87 -10.21
N ALA A 63 26.15 13.12 -9.90
CA ALA A 63 26.50 13.91 -8.73
C ALA A 63 25.65 15.17 -8.79
N PRO A 64 25.00 15.58 -7.68
CA PRO A 64 24.13 16.76 -7.68
C PRO A 64 24.90 17.87 -8.37
N THR A 65 24.40 18.28 -9.55
CA THR A 65 25.02 19.34 -10.34
C THR A 65 25.21 20.50 -9.37
N PRO A 66 26.45 20.97 -9.13
CA PRO A 66 26.70 22.04 -8.18
C PRO A 66 25.75 23.18 -8.52
N GLU A 67 24.85 23.50 -7.59
CA GLU A 67 23.90 24.59 -7.73
C GLU A 67 24.71 25.88 -7.76
N ASN A 68 25.02 26.32 -8.98
CA ASN A 68 25.28 27.69 -9.39
C ASN A 68 26.03 28.55 -8.34
N GLN A 69 27.32 28.28 -8.15
CA GLN A 69 28.20 29.27 -7.55
C GLN A 69 28.25 30.49 -8.48
N VAL A 70 27.93 31.65 -7.92
CA VAL A 70 28.03 32.97 -8.57
C VAL A 70 29.43 33.13 -9.20
N PRO A 71 29.54 33.54 -10.48
CA PRO A 71 30.82 33.59 -11.19
C PRO A 71 31.75 34.66 -10.63
N ALA A 72 32.97 34.26 -10.25
CA ALA A 72 34.13 35.14 -10.15
C ALA A 72 35.02 34.97 -11.41
N SER A 73 35.54 36.09 -11.89
CA SER A 73 36.23 36.36 -13.16
C SER A 73 37.36 35.40 -13.62
N PRO A 74 37.69 35.39 -14.94
CA PRO A 74 38.67 34.51 -15.60
C PRO A 74 40.14 35.00 -15.47
N PRO A 75 41.17 34.13 -15.56
CA PRO A 75 41.81 33.67 -16.83
C PRO A 75 42.25 32.17 -16.75
N ASP A 76 42.79 31.44 -17.73
CA ASP A 76 43.49 31.65 -19.02
C ASP A 76 43.43 30.30 -19.81
N PRO A 77 43.63 30.26 -21.15
CA PRO A 77 43.49 29.06 -21.96
C PRO A 77 44.81 28.28 -22.08
N SER A 78 44.76 26.97 -21.84
CA SER A 78 45.76 26.03 -22.35
C SER A 78 45.16 24.65 -22.58
N THR A 79 44.81 24.42 -23.85
CA THR A 79 45.30 23.33 -24.70
C THR A 79 45.53 21.96 -24.05
N SER A 80 44.70 20.97 -24.41
CA SER A 80 45.09 19.82 -25.24
C SER A 80 43.94 18.79 -25.32
N GLU A 81 43.37 18.63 -26.51
CA GLU A 81 42.80 17.35 -27.01
C GLU A 81 43.96 16.38 -27.35
N PRO A 82 43.73 15.16 -27.87
CA PRO A 82 42.68 14.15 -27.63
C PRO A 82 43.33 12.79 -27.26
N ASP A 83 42.57 11.78 -26.82
CA ASP A 83 42.82 10.43 -27.38
C ASP A 83 41.69 9.41 -27.23
N THR A 84 41.61 8.65 -28.32
CA THR A 84 40.69 7.57 -28.64
C THR A 84 41.08 6.29 -27.90
N GLN A 85 40.12 5.57 -27.30
CA GLN A 85 40.19 4.11 -27.31
C GLN A 85 38.82 3.44 -27.25
N ALA A 86 38.33 3.12 -28.44
CA ALA A 86 37.33 2.10 -28.67
C ALA A 86 37.88 0.76 -28.15
N ARG A 87 37.28 0.24 -27.07
CA ARG A 87 37.46 -1.15 -26.67
C ARG A 87 36.15 -1.88 -26.92
N ALA A 88 36.11 -2.61 -28.03
CA ALA A 88 35.15 -3.67 -28.28
C ALA A 88 35.30 -4.72 -27.18
N GLY A 89 34.54 -4.54 -26.10
CA GLY A 89 34.40 -5.51 -25.03
C GLY A 89 33.44 -6.59 -25.51
N GLU A 90 34.02 -7.70 -25.92
CA GLU A 90 33.42 -9.02 -26.02
C GLU A 90 32.37 -9.20 -24.90
N ALA A 91 31.11 -9.33 -25.31
CA ALA A 91 29.99 -9.59 -24.42
C ALA A 91 30.13 -10.99 -23.84
N ALA A 92 31.03 -11.14 -22.87
CA ALA A 92 31.01 -12.26 -21.94
C ALA A 92 29.69 -12.14 -21.18
N ILE A 93 28.69 -12.85 -21.66
CA ILE A 93 27.50 -13.21 -20.89
C ILE A 93 28.02 -14.12 -19.78
N ILE A 94 28.56 -13.50 -18.73
CA ILE A 94 28.81 -14.17 -17.45
C ILE A 94 27.40 -14.41 -16.91
N ALA A 95 26.84 -15.56 -17.27
CA ALA A 95 25.78 -16.17 -16.50
C ALA A 95 26.38 -16.42 -15.11
N VAL A 96 26.25 -15.43 -14.23
CA VAL A 96 26.47 -15.60 -12.80
C VAL A 96 25.42 -16.62 -12.38
N GLN A 97 25.79 -17.90 -12.46
CA GLN A 97 25.11 -18.96 -11.74
C GLN A 97 25.26 -18.56 -10.28
N ALA A 98 24.24 -17.88 -9.75
CA ALA A 98 24.02 -17.78 -8.33
C ALA A 98 24.05 -19.22 -7.82
N SER A 99 25.13 -19.57 -7.14
CA SER A 99 25.28 -20.85 -6.45
C SER A 99 24.05 -21.01 -5.58
N GLY A 100 23.15 -21.92 -5.97
CA GLY A 100 21.75 -22.00 -5.52
C GLY A 100 21.55 -22.44 -4.07
N GLY A 101 22.33 -21.93 -3.13
CA GLY A 101 22.08 -22.05 -1.71
C GLY A 101 21.02 -21.04 -1.26
N ALA A 102 20.14 -21.47 -0.36
CA ALA A 102 19.26 -20.55 0.35
C ALA A 102 20.09 -19.71 1.32
N TRP A 103 19.91 -18.40 1.29
CA TRP A 103 20.52 -17.47 2.24
C TRP A 103 19.93 -17.67 3.63
N SER A 104 20.77 -17.56 4.64
CA SER A 104 20.45 -17.64 6.06
C SER A 104 20.56 -16.26 6.73
N ALA A 105 20.02 -16.14 7.95
CA ALA A 105 20.10 -14.89 8.70
C ALA A 105 21.55 -14.46 9.02
N ALA A 106 22.46 -15.42 9.14
CA ALA A 106 23.87 -15.16 9.45
C ALA A 106 24.65 -14.57 8.26
N ASP A 107 24.09 -14.62 7.05
CA ASP A 107 24.74 -14.05 5.89
C ASP A 107 24.55 -12.52 5.83
N PHE A 108 23.59 -11.96 6.59
CA PHE A 108 23.24 -10.53 6.57
C PHE A 108 23.65 -9.83 7.87
N ASP A 109 24.95 -9.61 8.04
CA ASP A 109 25.50 -8.82 9.15
C ASP A 109 25.12 -7.34 9.06
N GLU A 110 25.01 -6.82 7.84
CA GLU A 110 24.57 -5.45 7.56
C GLU A 110 23.09 -5.42 7.13
N PRO A 111 22.32 -4.41 7.56
CA PRO A 111 20.95 -4.24 7.11
C PRO A 111 20.88 -3.94 5.61
N VAL A 112 19.96 -4.60 4.92
CA VAL A 112 19.66 -4.33 3.51
C VAL A 112 18.48 -3.38 3.40
N THR A 113 18.59 -2.40 2.50
CA THR A 113 17.51 -1.45 2.24
C THR A 113 16.57 -2.00 1.17
N ALA A 114 15.28 -2.06 1.46
CA ALA A 114 14.25 -2.39 0.47
C ALA A 114 13.00 -1.53 0.65
N ARG A 115 12.15 -1.46 -0.38
CA ARG A 115 10.89 -0.71 -0.30
C ARG A 115 9.98 -1.25 0.81
N ARG A 116 9.27 -0.37 1.51
CA ARG A 116 8.44 -0.71 2.67
C ARG A 116 7.26 -1.64 2.34
N VAL A 117 6.82 -1.72 1.09
CA VAL A 117 5.90 -2.77 0.59
C VAL A 117 6.39 -4.18 0.92
N HIS A 118 7.70 -4.39 1.05
CA HIS A 118 8.26 -5.69 1.41
C HIS A 118 8.03 -6.09 2.86
N THR A 119 7.61 -5.17 3.74
CA THR A 119 7.06 -5.54 5.04
C THR A 119 5.78 -6.36 4.87
N VAL A 120 4.89 -5.98 3.94
CA VAL A 120 3.68 -6.75 3.63
C VAL A 120 4.06 -8.09 2.98
N THR A 121 5.07 -8.10 2.11
CA THR A 121 5.60 -9.34 1.51
C THR A 121 6.07 -10.32 2.58
N LEU A 122 6.85 -9.85 3.56
CA LEU A 122 7.34 -10.67 4.67
C LEU A 122 6.20 -11.18 5.57
N MET A 123 5.19 -10.34 5.84
CA MET A 123 4.01 -10.77 6.60
C MET A 123 3.25 -11.89 5.90
N LEU A 124 3.01 -11.76 4.59
CA LEU A 124 2.35 -12.77 3.78
C LEU A 124 3.18 -14.06 3.69
N LYS A 125 4.51 -13.95 3.53
CA LYS A 125 5.41 -15.11 3.52
C LYS A 125 5.43 -15.84 4.86
N ASN A 126 5.44 -15.11 5.97
CA ASN A 126 5.33 -15.70 7.30
C ASN A 126 3.99 -16.42 7.48
N ALA A 127 2.88 -15.82 7.04
CA ALA A 127 1.57 -16.48 7.06
C ALA A 127 1.54 -17.76 6.22
N ALA A 128 2.16 -17.74 5.03
CA ALA A 128 2.29 -18.91 4.17
C ALA A 128 3.12 -20.04 4.80
N ASN A 129 4.26 -19.70 5.41
CA ASN A 129 5.11 -20.67 6.12
C ASN A 129 4.39 -21.32 7.32
N GLN A 130 3.44 -20.61 7.93
CA GLN A 130 2.60 -21.12 9.02
C GLN A 130 1.36 -21.88 8.54
N GLY A 131 1.17 -22.07 7.23
CA GLY A 131 -0.02 -22.70 6.66
C GLY A 131 -1.30 -21.86 6.80
N ARG A 132 -1.19 -20.56 7.10
CA ARG A 132 -2.31 -19.62 7.29
C ARG A 132 -2.66 -18.83 6.02
N TRP A 133 -2.02 -19.18 4.91
CA TRP A 133 -2.22 -18.54 3.61
C TRP A 133 -2.67 -19.60 2.59
N PRO A 134 -3.57 -19.26 1.66
CA PRO A 134 -4.01 -20.23 0.65
C PRO A 134 -2.84 -20.74 -0.18
N GLY A 135 -2.71 -22.06 -0.29
CA GLY A 135 -1.56 -22.70 -0.95
C GLY A 135 -1.32 -22.23 -2.38
N PHE A 136 -2.40 -21.92 -3.13
CA PHE A 136 -2.30 -21.40 -4.50
C PHE A 136 -1.71 -19.97 -4.60
N LEU A 137 -1.68 -19.22 -3.49
CA LEU A 137 -1.05 -17.89 -3.39
C LEU A 137 0.27 -17.90 -2.61
N SER A 138 0.77 -19.07 -2.21
CA SER A 138 1.98 -19.20 -1.36
C SER A 138 3.30 -19.15 -2.12
N SER A 139 3.28 -19.07 -3.46
CA SER A 139 4.50 -18.90 -4.24
C SER A 139 5.11 -17.51 -4.03
N ASP A 140 6.43 -17.40 -4.06
CA ASP A 140 7.12 -16.14 -3.79
C ASP A 140 6.70 -15.03 -4.76
N GLN A 141 6.44 -15.38 -6.02
CA GLN A 141 5.92 -14.44 -7.01
C GLN A 141 4.48 -14.01 -6.70
N ALA A 142 3.60 -14.93 -6.33
CA ALA A 142 2.23 -14.59 -5.96
C ALA A 142 2.18 -13.68 -4.73
N ILE A 143 3.02 -13.96 -3.72
CA ILE A 143 3.14 -13.14 -2.51
C ILE A 143 3.62 -11.72 -2.85
N LYS A 144 4.67 -11.59 -3.69
CA LYS A 144 5.17 -10.30 -4.17
C LYS A 144 4.07 -9.51 -4.87
N ILE A 145 3.41 -10.12 -5.86
CA ILE A 145 2.34 -9.48 -6.62
C ILE A 145 1.20 -9.05 -5.68
N THR A 146 0.80 -9.92 -4.76
CA THR A 146 -0.29 -9.64 -3.80
C THR A 146 0.05 -8.45 -2.91
N ALA A 147 1.28 -8.37 -2.40
CA ALA A 147 1.73 -7.23 -1.59
C ALA A 147 1.64 -5.90 -2.36
N PHE A 148 2.08 -5.89 -3.62
CA PHE A 148 1.96 -4.71 -4.49
C PHE A 148 0.51 -4.37 -4.85
N VAL A 149 -0.34 -5.36 -5.10
CA VAL A 149 -1.76 -5.15 -5.36
C VAL A 149 -2.44 -4.53 -4.14
N ILE A 150 -2.18 -5.02 -2.93
CA ILE A 150 -2.73 -4.44 -1.69
C ILE A 150 -2.31 -2.97 -1.55
N CYS A 151 -1.02 -2.66 -1.71
CA CYS A 151 -0.54 -1.28 -1.59
C CYS A 151 -1.07 -0.38 -2.71
N GLY A 152 -1.20 -0.92 -3.92
CA GLY A 152 -1.79 -0.24 -5.07
C GLY A 152 -3.26 0.08 -4.83
N VAL A 153 -4.04 -0.86 -4.30
CA VAL A 153 -5.45 -0.66 -3.95
C VAL A 153 -5.61 0.41 -2.87
N GLU A 154 -4.76 0.44 -1.84
CA GLU A 154 -4.78 1.51 -0.84
C GLU A 154 -4.50 2.87 -1.47
N PHE A 155 -3.39 2.99 -2.22
CA PHE A 155 -2.97 4.28 -2.77
C PHE A 155 -3.91 4.78 -3.88
N VAL A 156 -4.11 3.97 -4.92
CA VAL A 156 -4.95 4.32 -6.08
C VAL A 156 -6.41 4.39 -5.65
N GLY A 157 -6.89 3.46 -4.83
CA GLY A 157 -8.26 3.49 -4.30
C GLY A 157 -8.52 4.74 -3.45
N GLY A 158 -7.54 5.17 -2.64
CA GLY A 158 -7.61 6.44 -1.91
C GLY A 158 -7.74 7.65 -2.83
N ILE A 159 -6.94 7.73 -3.91
CA ILE A 159 -7.04 8.80 -4.92
C ILE A 159 -8.39 8.78 -5.63
N LEU A 160 -8.86 7.60 -6.05
CA LEU A 160 -10.15 7.43 -6.72
C LEU A 160 -11.32 7.87 -5.82
N VAL A 161 -11.28 7.52 -4.53
CA VAL A 161 -12.25 7.98 -3.54
C VAL A 161 -12.16 9.49 -3.30
N LEU A 162 -10.96 10.08 -3.30
CA LEU A 162 -10.77 11.51 -3.13
C LEU A 162 -11.45 12.29 -4.26
N VAL A 163 -11.17 11.90 -5.50
CA VAL A 163 -11.76 12.51 -6.71
C VAL A 163 -13.24 12.20 -6.81
N GLY A 164 -13.67 11.02 -6.35
CA GLY A 164 -15.05 10.55 -6.43
C GLY A 164 -15.33 9.92 -7.78
N PHE A 165 -14.36 9.14 -8.26
CA PHE A 165 -14.42 8.40 -9.50
C PHE A 165 -14.47 6.90 -9.19
N PHE A 166 -15.48 6.20 -9.71
CA PHE A 166 -15.82 4.82 -9.38
C PHE A 166 -15.84 4.55 -7.88
N THR A 167 -16.43 5.45 -7.10
CA THR A 167 -16.34 5.49 -5.63
C THR A 167 -16.77 4.17 -4.99
N ARG A 168 -17.82 3.52 -5.51
CA ARG A 168 -18.27 2.20 -5.03
C ARG A 168 -17.23 1.11 -5.26
N ILE A 169 -16.69 1.01 -6.48
CA ILE A 169 -15.69 -0.02 -6.83
C ILE A 169 -14.39 0.23 -6.07
N ALA A 170 -13.93 1.48 -6.01
CA ALA A 170 -12.75 1.87 -5.25
C ALA A 170 -12.93 1.55 -3.75
N SER A 171 -14.08 1.89 -3.16
CA SER A 171 -14.39 1.60 -1.76
C SER A 171 -14.44 0.10 -1.46
N LEU A 172 -14.90 -0.73 -2.40
CA LEU A 172 -14.89 -2.19 -2.23
C LEU A 172 -13.45 -2.71 -2.08
N GLY A 173 -12.51 -2.20 -2.87
CA GLY A 173 -11.09 -2.48 -2.73
C GLY A 173 -10.53 -2.04 -1.37
N LEU A 174 -10.88 -0.83 -0.92
CA LEU A 174 -10.47 -0.31 0.39
C LEU A 174 -11.06 -1.11 1.56
N VAL A 175 -12.31 -1.57 1.45
CA VAL A 175 -12.95 -2.47 2.42
C VAL A 175 -12.16 -3.77 2.51
N ALA A 176 -11.83 -4.38 1.36
CA ALA A 176 -11.04 -5.62 1.33
C ALA A 176 -9.63 -5.41 1.94
N ALA A 177 -8.96 -4.31 1.62
CA ALA A 177 -7.64 -3.98 2.18
C ALA A 177 -7.69 -3.76 3.70
N ALA A 178 -8.65 -3.00 4.21
CA ALA A 178 -8.81 -2.75 5.64
C ALA A 178 -9.23 -4.01 6.41
N ALA A 179 -10.16 -4.80 5.86
CA ALA A 179 -10.58 -6.09 6.42
C ALA A 179 -9.41 -7.07 6.47
N GLY A 180 -8.65 -7.19 5.38
CA GLY A 180 -7.42 -7.99 5.34
C GLY A 180 -6.44 -7.55 6.41
N SER A 181 -6.20 -6.25 6.56
CA SER A 181 -5.34 -5.73 7.63
C SER A 181 -5.84 -6.15 9.02
N LEU A 182 -7.14 -6.04 9.32
CA LEU A 182 -7.69 -6.46 10.62
C LEU A 182 -7.50 -7.96 10.86
N VAL A 183 -7.88 -8.78 9.87
CA VAL A 183 -7.80 -10.25 9.96
C VAL A 183 -6.35 -10.70 10.17
N PHE A 184 -5.41 -10.24 9.35
CA PHE A 184 -4.02 -10.72 9.38
C PHE A 184 -3.18 -10.13 10.51
N THR A 185 -3.50 -8.92 10.99
CA THR A 185 -2.68 -8.28 12.04
C THR A 185 -3.22 -8.47 13.45
N THR A 186 -4.52 -8.72 13.62
CA THR A 186 -5.12 -8.78 14.96
C THR A 186 -5.88 -10.07 15.22
N ILE A 187 -6.85 -10.44 14.37
CA ILE A 187 -7.72 -11.58 14.63
C ILE A 187 -6.94 -12.90 14.55
N LEU A 188 -6.24 -13.15 13.43
CA LEU A 188 -5.52 -14.42 13.26
C LEU A 188 -4.38 -14.60 14.27
N PRO A 189 -3.53 -13.60 14.57
CA PRO A 189 -2.53 -13.73 15.61
C PRO A 189 -3.13 -13.98 17.00
N ALA A 190 -4.23 -13.30 17.36
CA ALA A 190 -4.88 -13.50 18.65
C ALA A 190 -5.48 -14.92 18.78
N MET A 191 -6.19 -15.39 17.74
CA MET A 191 -6.71 -16.76 17.70
C MET A 191 -5.60 -17.81 17.82
N ALA A 192 -4.48 -17.57 17.15
CA ALA A 192 -3.33 -18.47 17.18
C ALA A 192 -2.61 -18.50 18.54
N ALA A 193 -2.63 -17.40 19.28
CA ALA A 193 -2.06 -17.33 20.63
C ALA A 193 -2.93 -18.08 21.66
N GLY A 194 -4.19 -18.42 21.31
CA GLY A 194 -5.13 -19.07 22.22
C GLY A 194 -5.64 -18.17 23.35
N ASP A 195 -5.28 -16.89 23.31
CA ASP A 195 -5.58 -15.90 24.34
C ASP A 195 -6.40 -14.79 23.69
N THR A 196 -7.72 -14.98 23.64
CA THR A 196 -8.66 -14.03 23.02
C THR A 196 -9.63 -13.47 24.05
N PHE A 197 -9.66 -12.15 24.19
CA PHE A 197 -10.73 -11.42 24.84
C PHE A 197 -11.90 -11.25 23.85
N LEU A 198 -13.14 -11.54 24.28
CA LEU A 198 -14.33 -11.47 23.41
C LEU A 198 -14.17 -12.21 22.06
N TRP A 199 -13.50 -13.37 22.06
CA TRP A 199 -13.27 -14.24 20.90
C TRP A 199 -12.42 -13.69 19.75
N ILE A 200 -12.20 -12.38 19.65
CA ILE A 200 -11.49 -11.74 18.53
C ILE A 200 -10.43 -10.72 18.95
N LEU A 201 -10.43 -10.26 20.20
CA LEU A 201 -9.56 -9.18 20.66
C LEU A 201 -8.37 -9.76 21.42
N PRO A 202 -7.19 -9.11 21.35
CA PRO A 202 -6.08 -9.52 22.18
C PRO A 202 -6.38 -9.24 23.66
N PRO A 203 -5.81 -10.03 24.59
CA PRO A 203 -6.02 -9.89 26.02
C PRO A 203 -5.03 -8.83 26.52
N HIS A 204 -5.51 -7.60 26.61
CA HIS A 204 -4.72 -6.52 27.18
C HIS A 204 -5.14 -6.29 28.63
N GLN A 205 -4.14 -6.07 29.50
CA GLN A 205 -4.38 -5.79 30.91
C GLN A 205 -5.10 -4.43 31.03
N LEU A 206 -6.37 -4.45 31.44
CA LEU A 206 -7.18 -3.24 31.64
C LEU A 206 -6.71 -2.39 32.84
N SER A 207 -5.74 -2.88 33.61
CA SER A 207 -5.22 -2.23 34.80
C SER A 207 -4.22 -1.10 34.51
N ASP A 208 -3.63 -1.07 33.31
CA ASP A 208 -2.66 -0.03 32.91
C ASP A 208 -3.22 0.76 31.71
N PRO A 209 -3.66 2.02 31.93
CA PRO A 209 -4.21 2.87 30.88
C PRO A 209 -3.24 3.13 29.72
N ASP A 210 -1.94 3.23 29.98
CA ASP A 210 -0.95 3.59 28.95
C ASP A 210 -0.72 2.42 28.00
N VAL A 211 -0.61 1.21 28.55
CA VAL A 211 -0.55 -0.04 27.76
C VAL A 211 -1.84 -0.24 26.97
N TRP A 212 -2.99 0.07 27.58
CA TRP A 212 -4.28 -0.06 26.93
C TRP A 212 -4.42 0.88 25.72
N VAL A 213 -4.13 2.18 25.85
CA VAL A 213 -4.26 3.13 24.72
C VAL A 213 -3.32 2.76 23.57
N GLY A 214 -2.07 2.39 23.87
CA GLY A 214 -1.08 2.04 22.85
C GLY A 214 -1.46 0.80 22.05
N ALA A 215 -1.99 -0.23 22.72
CA ALA A 215 -2.37 -1.47 22.07
C ALA A 215 -3.63 -1.34 21.21
N TRP A 216 -4.62 -0.58 21.68
CA TRP A 216 -5.91 -0.44 21.01
C TRP A 216 -5.90 0.60 19.89
N SER A 217 -5.02 1.60 19.94
CA SER A 217 -4.99 2.69 18.96
C SER A 217 -4.83 2.22 17.50
N PRO A 218 -3.85 1.36 17.15
CA PRO A 218 -3.74 0.86 15.78
C PRO A 218 -4.93 0.00 15.34
N TRP A 219 -5.54 -0.73 16.27
CA TRP A 219 -6.72 -1.55 15.98
C TRP A 219 -7.94 -0.69 15.71
N LEU A 220 -8.23 0.29 16.59
CA LEU A 220 -9.33 1.24 16.43
C LEU A 220 -9.20 2.01 15.13
N LEU A 221 -7.99 2.47 14.79
CA LEU A 221 -7.74 3.19 13.54
C LEU A 221 -8.08 2.35 12.31
N ARG A 222 -7.66 1.08 12.28
CA ARG A 222 -8.01 0.14 11.19
C ARG A 222 -9.50 -0.17 11.16
N PHE A 223 -10.13 -0.32 12.31
CA PHE A 223 -11.57 -0.54 12.42
C PHE A 223 -12.38 0.66 11.91
N PHE A 224 -11.99 1.89 12.26
CA PHE A 224 -12.61 3.10 11.74
C PHE A 224 -12.40 3.26 10.23
N ALA A 225 -11.21 2.95 9.72
CA ALA A 225 -10.96 2.94 8.27
C ALA A 225 -11.84 1.92 7.55
N PHE A 226 -11.98 0.71 8.10
CA PHE A 226 -12.88 -0.32 7.58
C PHE A 226 -14.34 0.15 7.59
N MET A 227 -14.86 0.61 8.74
CA MET A 227 -16.24 1.06 8.87
C MET A 227 -16.53 2.27 7.97
N GLY A 228 -15.59 3.20 7.84
CA GLY A 228 -15.71 4.32 6.93
C GLY A 228 -15.77 3.86 5.47
N ALA A 229 -14.90 2.93 5.07
CA ALA A 229 -14.92 2.37 3.72
C ALA A 229 -16.25 1.64 3.41
N VAL A 230 -16.80 0.89 4.38
CA VAL A 230 -18.12 0.25 4.26
C VAL A 230 -19.22 1.31 4.13
N ALA A 231 -19.20 2.36 4.96
CA ALA A 231 -20.15 3.44 4.88
C ALA A 231 -20.13 4.13 3.50
N LEU A 232 -18.94 4.33 2.93
CA LEU A 232 -18.80 4.88 1.58
C LEU A 232 -19.29 3.92 0.48
N LEU A 233 -19.01 2.62 0.62
CA LEU A 233 -19.47 1.59 -0.29
C LEU A 233 -21.00 1.56 -0.38
N LEU A 234 -21.67 1.63 0.77
CA LEU A 234 -23.13 1.59 0.87
C LEU A 234 -23.79 2.93 0.55
N GLY A 235 -23.21 4.04 1.00
CA GLY A 235 -23.71 5.41 0.75
C GLY A 235 -23.51 5.87 -0.68
N GLY A 236 -22.48 5.36 -1.36
CA GLY A 236 -22.13 5.74 -2.73
C GLY A 236 -21.34 7.05 -2.81
N PRO A 237 -21.23 7.62 -4.03
CA PRO A 237 -20.29 8.71 -4.30
C PRO A 237 -20.67 10.07 -3.67
N GLY A 238 -21.95 10.28 -3.38
CA GLY A 238 -22.50 11.58 -2.99
C GLY A 238 -22.70 12.52 -4.19
N LYS A 239 -23.46 13.61 -4.00
CA LYS A 239 -23.88 14.51 -5.10
C LYS A 239 -22.78 15.39 -5.69
N ILE A 240 -21.66 15.54 -4.97
CA ILE A 240 -20.52 16.39 -5.35
C ILE A 240 -19.44 15.58 -6.09
N ALA A 241 -19.61 14.27 -6.23
CA ALA A 241 -18.63 13.41 -6.89
C ALA A 241 -18.62 13.55 -8.42
N VAL A 242 -17.48 13.27 -9.02
CA VAL A 242 -17.36 13.09 -10.48
C VAL A 242 -18.32 12.00 -10.98
N ASP A 243 -18.50 10.92 -10.22
CA ASP A 243 -19.48 9.88 -10.55
C ASP A 243 -20.91 10.43 -10.71
N ALA A 244 -21.32 11.39 -9.87
CA ALA A 244 -22.65 11.98 -9.96
C ALA A 244 -22.79 12.91 -11.18
N LEU A 245 -21.68 13.48 -11.66
CA LEU A 245 -21.64 14.27 -12.89
C LEU A 245 -21.69 13.38 -14.14
N LEU A 246 -20.99 12.24 -14.12
CA LEU A 246 -20.93 11.29 -15.25
C LEU A 246 -22.17 10.41 -15.35
N PHE A 247 -22.77 10.06 -14.22
CA PHE A 247 -23.96 9.21 -14.13
C PHE A 247 -25.07 9.97 -13.39
N PRO A 248 -25.61 11.06 -13.97
CA PRO A 248 -26.68 11.82 -13.33
C PRO A 248 -27.90 10.92 -13.13
N ASP A 249 -28.54 11.06 -11.96
CA ASP A 249 -29.80 10.37 -11.68
C ASP A 249 -30.79 10.68 -12.80
N THR A 250 -31.14 9.67 -13.60
CA THR A 250 -32.23 9.82 -14.57
C THR A 250 -33.46 10.21 -13.75
N PRO A 251 -34.16 11.31 -14.09
CA PRO A 251 -35.37 11.67 -13.39
C PRO A 251 -36.26 10.45 -13.40
N ARG A 252 -36.42 9.80 -12.23
CA ARG A 252 -37.47 8.80 -12.09
C ARG A 252 -38.71 9.58 -12.44
N GLU A 253 -39.35 9.24 -13.56
CA GLU A 253 -40.72 9.64 -13.83
C GLU A 253 -41.45 9.30 -12.55
N ARG A 254 -41.69 10.31 -11.72
CA ARG A 254 -42.65 10.21 -10.64
C ARG A 254 -43.88 9.91 -11.41
N GLY A 255 -44.25 8.63 -11.46
CA GLY A 255 -45.47 8.17 -12.05
C GLY A 255 -46.50 9.18 -11.60
N SER A 256 -46.99 9.95 -12.56
CA SER A 256 -48.11 10.83 -12.32
C SER A 256 -49.17 9.87 -11.86
N SER A 257 -49.34 9.78 -10.56
CA SER A 257 -50.56 9.29 -9.93
C SER A 257 -51.63 10.31 -10.27
N SER A 258 -51.91 10.47 -11.57
CA SER A 258 -53.21 10.86 -12.09
C SER A 258 -54.12 9.67 -11.83
N GLY A 259 -54.34 9.41 -10.54
CA GLY A 259 -55.61 8.90 -10.08
C GLY A 259 -56.57 10.07 -10.13
N ASP A 260 -56.97 10.44 -11.36
CA ASP A 260 -58.34 10.87 -11.61
C ASP A 260 -59.20 9.66 -11.25
N GLY A 261 -59.48 9.54 -9.96
CA GLY A 261 -60.57 8.75 -9.44
C GLY A 261 -61.68 9.71 -9.08
N ASP A 262 -62.27 10.31 -10.12
CA ASP A 262 -63.64 10.83 -10.05
C ASP A 262 -64.53 9.62 -9.75
N GLU A 263 -64.72 9.30 -8.47
CA GLU A 263 -65.88 8.57 -8.00
C GLU A 263 -66.76 9.58 -7.26
N ASP A 264 -67.36 10.46 -8.06
CA ASP A 264 -68.70 10.98 -7.78
C ASP A 264 -69.67 9.81 -8.01
N ASP A 265 -70.07 9.12 -6.95
CA ASP A 265 -71.32 8.35 -6.94
C ASP A 265 -71.87 8.31 -5.49
N ASP A 266 -72.97 9.05 -5.31
CA ASP A 266 -74.05 9.01 -4.30
C ASP A 266 -73.84 9.50 -2.85
#